data_AF-A0A968P5L1-F1
#
_entry.id   AF-A0A968P5L1-F1
#
_cell.length_a   1.000
_cell.length_b   1.000
_cell.length_c   1.000
_cell.angle_alpha   90.00
_cell.angle_beta   90.00
_cell.angle_gamma   90.00
#
_symmetry.space_group_name_H-M   'P 1'
#
loop_
_entity.id
_entity.type
_entity.pdbx_description
1 polymer ?
#
loop_
_entity_poly.entity_id
_entity_poly.type
_entity_poly.pdbx_seq_one_letter_code
_entity_poly.pdbx_strand_id
1 'polypeptide(L)'
;TLTTGQLLTAPGVLRNPVPVEALYDRRAAHEVALRNLLQREGYEDLEAVRTESREEGREEGARLSMVEGILTVLESRGLHVEETVRARLHACQDLDQLRRWLTRAAVTDAVEGLFTAG
;
A
#
# COMPACT_ATOMS: atom_id res chain seq x y z
N THR A 1 -22.25 -18.53 37.23
CA THR A 1 -22.65 -18.69 35.83
C THR A 1 -22.11 -17.50 35.06
N LEU A 2 -21.36 -17.73 33.99
CA LEU A 2 -20.95 -16.65 33.10
C LEU A 2 -22.16 -16.25 32.26
N THR A 3 -22.53 -14.98 32.28
CA THR A 3 -23.72 -14.46 31.57
C THR A 3 -23.30 -13.70 30.32
N THR A 4 -24.13 -13.77 29.27
CA THR A 4 -24.02 -12.93 28.07
C THR A 4 -23.81 -11.46 28.46
N GLY A 5 -22.87 -10.78 27.80
CA GLY A 5 -22.45 -9.41 28.04
C GLY A 5 -21.30 -9.26 29.04
N GLN A 6 -20.88 -10.33 29.73
CA GLN A 6 -19.73 -10.26 30.64
C GLN A 6 -18.39 -10.35 29.89
N LEU A 7 -17.41 -9.60 30.39
CA LEU A 7 -16.03 -9.64 29.91
C LEU A 7 -15.16 -10.45 30.89
N LEU A 8 -14.46 -11.46 30.37
CA LEU A 8 -13.43 -12.20 31.07
C LEU A 8 -12.14 -11.39 31.06
N THR A 9 -11.58 -11.15 32.24
CA THR A 9 -10.28 -10.52 32.43
C THR A 9 -9.34 -11.49 33.14
N ALA A 10 -8.06 -11.46 32.78
CA ALA A 10 -7.02 -12.23 33.46
C ALA A 10 -5.70 -11.44 33.38
N PRO A 11 -5.43 -10.57 34.37
CA PRO A 11 -4.21 -9.77 34.38
C PRO A 11 -2.95 -10.63 34.21
N GLY A 12 -2.04 -10.20 33.33
CA GLY A 12 -0.80 -10.94 33.02
C GLY A 12 -0.95 -12.13 32.07
N VAL A 13 -2.18 -12.54 31.74
CA VAL A 13 -2.45 -13.64 30.78
C VAL A 13 -3.16 -13.08 29.54
N LEU A 14 -4.26 -12.37 29.75
CA LEU A 14 -5.04 -11.75 28.68
C LEU A 14 -4.55 -10.32 28.47
N ARG A 15 -4.15 -10.02 27.23
CA ARG A 15 -3.85 -8.65 26.81
C ARG A 15 -5.11 -7.78 26.81
N ASN A 16 -6.23 -8.33 26.34
CA ASN A 16 -7.51 -7.65 26.25
C ASN A 16 -8.61 -8.46 26.93
N PRO A 17 -9.63 -7.80 27.51
CA PRO A 17 -10.83 -8.51 27.96
C PRO A 17 -11.48 -9.30 26.83
N VAL A 18 -11.94 -10.51 27.16
CA VAL A 18 -12.58 -11.44 26.22
C VAL A 18 -14.06 -11.60 26.59
N PRO A 19 -15.02 -11.26 25.72
CA PRO A 19 -16.43 -11.52 25.99
C PRO A 19 -16.69 -13.01 26.19
N VAL A 20 -17.53 -13.36 27.16
CA VAL A 20 -17.90 -14.76 27.46
C VAL A 20 -18.45 -15.46 26.20
N GLU A 21 -19.14 -14.73 25.33
CA GLU A 21 -19.63 -15.18 24.04
C GLU A 21 -18.54 -15.83 23.19
N ALA A 22 -17.30 -15.34 23.24
CA ALA A 22 -16.20 -15.90 22.49
C ALA A 22 -15.85 -17.35 22.91
N LEU A 23 -16.36 -17.84 24.04
CA LEU A 23 -16.19 -19.23 24.46
C LEU A 23 -17.14 -20.20 23.75
N TYR A 24 -18.22 -19.74 23.12
CA TYR A 24 -19.21 -20.61 22.47
C TYR A 24 -19.74 -20.09 21.12
N ASP A 25 -19.61 -18.81 20.82
CA ASP A 25 -19.90 -18.20 19.52
C ASP A 25 -18.62 -18.08 18.69
N ARG A 26 -18.60 -18.77 17.55
CA ARG A 26 -17.45 -18.83 16.64
C ARG A 26 -17.08 -17.45 16.08
N ARG A 27 -18.06 -16.59 15.78
CA ARG A 27 -17.82 -15.26 15.20
C ARG A 27 -17.16 -14.36 16.23
N ALA A 28 -17.68 -14.34 17.46
CA ALA A 28 -17.09 -13.60 18.57
C ALA A 28 -15.66 -14.09 18.88
N ALA A 29 -15.42 -15.40 18.84
CA ALA A 29 -14.09 -15.97 19.01
C ALA A 29 -13.09 -15.47 17.95
N HIS A 30 -13.48 -15.49 16.67
CA HIS A 30 -12.64 -15.01 15.58
C HIS A 30 -12.35 -13.51 15.66
N GLU A 31 -13.35 -12.70 16.01
CA GLU A 31 -13.17 -11.25 16.20
C GLU A 31 -12.14 -10.94 17.29
N VAL A 32 -12.23 -11.64 18.43
CA VAL A 32 -11.26 -11.50 19.53
C VAL A 32 -9.86 -11.96 19.11
N ALA A 33 -9.77 -13.10 18.43
CA ALA A 33 -8.50 -13.64 17.94
C ALA A 33 -7.83 -12.68 16.95
N LEU A 34 -8.59 -12.18 15.97
CA LEU A 34 -8.11 -11.22 14.97
C LEU A 34 -7.62 -9.94 15.63
N ARG A 35 -8.41 -9.33 16.51
CA ARG A 35 -8.02 -8.12 17.26
C ARG A 35 -6.70 -8.34 18.02
N ASN A 36 -6.56 -9.48 18.70
CA ASN A 36 -5.33 -9.78 19.45
C ASN A 36 -4.10 -9.96 18.54
N LEU A 37 -4.27 -10.59 17.37
CA LEU A 37 -3.19 -10.76 16.38
C LEU A 37 -2.79 -9.42 15.77
N LEU A 38 -3.75 -8.60 15.33
CA LEU A 38 -3.49 -7.28 14.77
C LEU A 38 -2.70 -6.41 15.73
N GLN A 39 -3.11 -6.35 17.00
CA GLN A 39 -2.41 -5.57 18.00
C GLN A 39 -1.00 -6.09 18.31
N ARG A 40 -0.70 -7.38 18.07
CA ARG A 40 0.66 -7.92 18.19
C ARG A 40 1.55 -7.45 17.05
N GLU A 41 0.97 -7.29 15.86
CA GLU A 41 1.61 -6.69 14.69
C GLU A 41 1.61 -5.15 14.73
N GLY A 42 1.13 -4.53 15.82
CA GLY A 42 1.13 -3.07 16.01
C GLY A 42 -0.11 -2.34 15.51
N TYR A 43 -1.10 -3.06 14.96
CA TYR A 43 -2.35 -2.48 14.47
C TYR A 43 -3.43 -2.44 15.54
N GLU A 44 -4.11 -1.30 15.69
CA GLU A 44 -5.23 -1.17 16.62
C GLU A 44 -6.41 -2.08 16.24
N ASP A 45 -6.76 -2.07 14.96
CA ASP A 45 -7.85 -2.84 14.36
C ASP A 45 -7.61 -3.10 12.86
N LEU A 46 -8.60 -3.71 12.21
CA LEU A 46 -8.53 -4.04 10.78
C LEU A 46 -8.64 -2.79 9.88
N GLU A 47 -9.25 -1.71 10.36
CA GLU A 47 -9.41 -0.49 9.58
C GLU A 47 -8.09 0.29 9.49
N ALA A 48 -7.25 0.22 10.53
CA ALA A 48 -5.87 0.70 10.49
C ALA A 48 -5.08 0.02 9.35
N VAL A 49 -5.11 -1.32 9.28
CA VAL A 49 -4.46 -2.09 8.19
C VAL A 49 -4.99 -1.67 6.82
N ARG A 50 -6.31 -1.59 6.67
CA ARG A 50 -6.94 -1.19 5.39
C ARG A 50 -6.57 0.23 4.98
N THR A 51 -6.39 1.14 5.93
CA THR A 51 -6.04 2.52 5.65
C THR A 51 -4.61 2.60 5.13
N GLU A 52 -3.66 2.00 5.84
CA GLU A 52 -2.27 1.91 5.40
C GLU A 52 -2.17 1.24 4.02
N SER A 53 -2.77 0.06 3.82
CA SER A 53 -2.73 -0.61 2.52
C SER A 53 -3.37 0.20 1.38
N ARG A 54 -4.38 1.02 1.68
CA ARG A 54 -4.98 1.93 0.68
C ARG A 54 -4.08 3.14 0.39
N GLU A 55 -3.31 3.60 1.36
CA GLU A 55 -2.33 4.67 1.15
C GLU A 55 -1.17 4.16 0.30
N GLU A 56 -0.56 3.03 0.67
CA GLU A 56 0.47 2.35 -0.12
C GLU A 56 -0.01 2.06 -1.55
N GLY A 57 -1.22 1.53 -1.70
CA GLY A 57 -1.81 1.25 -3.01
C GLY A 57 -2.04 2.50 -3.86
N ARG A 58 -2.33 3.66 -3.24
CA ARG A 58 -2.46 4.93 -3.95
C ARG A 58 -1.09 5.47 -4.39
N GLU A 59 -0.08 5.38 -3.54
CA GLU A 59 1.28 5.80 -3.87
C GLU A 59 1.84 4.97 -5.02
N GLU A 60 1.73 3.64 -4.93
CA GLU A 60 2.17 2.73 -6.00
C GLU A 60 1.36 2.95 -7.29
N GLY A 61 0.04 3.13 -7.18
CA GLY A 61 -0.81 3.45 -8.33
C GLY A 61 -0.44 4.77 -9.01
N ALA A 62 -0.12 5.82 -8.23
CA ALA A 62 0.33 7.10 -8.77
C ALA A 62 1.68 6.96 -9.50
N ARG A 63 2.59 6.16 -8.93
CA ARG A 63 3.91 5.90 -9.51
C ARG A 63 3.81 5.12 -10.82
N LEU A 64 3.09 4.00 -10.82
CA LEU A 64 2.87 3.17 -12.00
C LEU A 64 2.16 3.94 -13.11
N SER A 65 1.10 4.70 -12.78
CA SER A 65 0.41 5.51 -13.78
C SER A 65 1.28 6.62 -14.38
N MET A 66 2.18 7.22 -13.60
CA MET A 66 3.15 8.20 -14.12
C MET A 66 4.15 7.53 -15.08
N VAL A 67 4.65 6.34 -14.73
CA VAL A 67 5.53 5.55 -15.60
C VAL A 67 4.83 5.20 -16.92
N GLU A 68 3.62 4.65 -16.85
CA GLU A 68 2.83 4.35 -18.05
C GLU A 68 2.53 5.60 -18.87
N GLY A 69 2.27 6.74 -18.23
CA GLY A 69 2.10 8.03 -18.90
C GLY A 69 3.35 8.46 -19.67
N ILE A 70 4.54 8.34 -19.07
CA ILE A 70 5.83 8.63 -19.73
C ILE A 70 5.99 7.75 -20.97
N LEU A 71 5.79 6.43 -20.82
CA LEU A 71 5.93 5.46 -21.89
C LEU A 71 4.95 5.76 -23.04
N THR A 72 3.69 6.01 -22.71
CA THR A 72 2.65 6.39 -23.67
C THR A 72 3.04 7.63 -24.46
N VAL A 73 3.57 8.65 -23.80
CA VAL A 73 4.02 9.87 -24.47
C VAL A 73 5.19 9.59 -25.42
N LEU A 74 6.22 8.85 -24.99
CA LEU A 74 7.36 8.50 -25.83
C LEU A 74 6.93 7.69 -27.06
N GLU A 75 6.10 6.66 -26.86
CA GLU A 75 5.58 5.82 -27.94
C GLU A 75 4.72 6.63 -28.93
N SER A 76 3.86 7.54 -28.44
CA SER A 76 3.05 8.42 -29.29
C SER A 76 3.88 9.35 -30.18
N ARG A 77 5.12 9.62 -29.77
CA ARG A 77 6.10 10.44 -30.50
C ARG A 77 7.01 9.60 -31.40
N GLY A 78 6.80 8.28 -31.45
CA GLY A 78 7.60 7.35 -32.25
C GLY A 78 9.00 7.08 -31.68
N LEU A 79 9.23 7.40 -30.40
CA LEU A 79 10.50 7.13 -29.74
C LEU A 79 10.51 5.69 -29.22
N HIS A 80 11.43 4.88 -29.73
CA HIS A 80 11.57 3.50 -29.27
C HIS A 80 12.14 3.47 -27.85
N VAL A 81 11.42 2.83 -26.92
CA VAL A 81 11.84 2.69 -25.53
C VAL A 81 12.43 1.30 -25.31
N GLU A 82 13.74 1.26 -25.14
CA GLU A 82 14.47 0.05 -24.77
C GLU A 82 14.06 -0.47 -23.38
N GLU A 83 14.19 -1.78 -23.16
CA GLU A 83 13.81 -2.41 -21.88
C GLU A 83 14.60 -1.86 -20.69
N THR A 84 15.85 -1.43 -20.92
CA THR A 84 16.69 -0.80 -19.88
C THR A 84 16.09 0.52 -19.38
N VAL A 85 15.46 1.29 -20.27
CA VAL A 85 14.77 2.53 -19.93
C VAL A 85 13.48 2.23 -19.18
N ARG A 86 12.70 1.24 -19.64
CA ARG A 86 11.48 0.78 -18.97
C ARG A 86 11.78 0.33 -17.54
N ALA A 87 12.80 -0.51 -17.36
CA ALA A 87 13.26 -0.96 -16.04
C ALA A 87 13.68 0.22 -15.15
N ARG A 88 14.37 1.23 -15.70
CA ARG A 88 14.75 2.44 -14.95
C ARG A 88 13.55 3.27 -14.50
N LEU A 89 12.52 3.40 -15.33
CA LEU A 89 11.28 4.09 -14.97
C LEU A 89 10.54 3.35 -13.85
N HIS A 90 10.37 2.02 -13.98
CA HIS A 90 9.72 1.22 -12.95
C HIS A 90 10.53 1.11 -11.64
N ALA A 91 11.85 1.28 -11.67
CA ALA A 91 12.68 1.30 -10.46
C ALA A 91 12.62 2.65 -9.71
N CYS A 92 12.15 3.72 -10.35
CA CYS A 92 12.07 5.03 -9.71
C CYS A 92 10.90 5.10 -8.72
N GLN A 93 11.20 5.51 -7.49
CA GLN A 93 10.25 5.69 -6.38
C GLN A 93 9.94 7.17 -6.10
N ASP A 94 10.64 8.10 -6.76
CA ASP A 94 10.43 9.54 -6.59
C ASP A 94 9.37 10.05 -7.59
N LEU A 95 8.17 10.33 -7.09
CA LEU A 95 7.06 10.86 -7.89
C LEU A 95 7.38 12.22 -8.54
N ASP A 96 8.17 13.07 -7.88
CA ASP A 96 8.56 14.35 -8.45
C ASP A 96 9.57 14.18 -9.58
N GLN A 97 10.46 13.19 -9.46
CA GLN A 97 11.34 12.79 -10.55
C GLN A 97 10.56 12.24 -11.73
N LEU A 98 9.60 11.35 -11.51
CA LEU A 98 8.73 10.83 -12.57
C LEU A 98 7.93 11.96 -13.24
N ARG A 99 7.42 12.93 -12.47
CA ARG A 99 6.72 14.10 -13.01
C ARG A 99 7.62 14.97 -13.89
N ARG A 100 8.88 15.19 -13.49
CA ARG A 100 9.87 15.90 -14.33
C ARG A 100 10.14 15.14 -15.63
N TRP A 101 10.27 13.81 -15.54
CA TRP A 101 10.45 12.97 -16.71
C TRP A 101 9.23 12.99 -17.64
N LEU A 102 8.00 12.99 -17.11
CA LEU A 102 6.80 13.13 -17.92
C LEU A 102 6.79 14.43 -18.74
N THR A 103 7.08 15.56 -18.10
CA THR A 103 7.17 16.85 -18.82
C THR A 103 8.26 16.83 -19.89
N ARG A 104 9.41 16.19 -19.62
CA ARG A 104 10.49 16.05 -20.60
C ARG A 104 10.14 15.11 -21.74
N ALA A 105 9.45 14.01 -21.45
CA ALA A 105 8.99 13.05 -22.44
C ALA A 105 8.13 13.71 -23.53
N ALA A 106 7.45 14.82 -23.22
CA ALA A 106 6.67 15.57 -24.19
C ALA A 106 7.52 16.38 -25.19
N VAL A 107 8.76 16.76 -24.83
CA VAL A 107 9.57 17.72 -25.61
C VAL A 107 10.91 17.19 -26.10
N THR A 108 11.45 16.13 -25.49
CA THR A 108 12.79 15.64 -25.79
C THR A 108 12.87 14.90 -27.12
N ASP A 109 13.88 15.13 -27.96
CA ASP A 109 13.96 14.45 -29.28
C ASP A 109 14.49 13.02 -29.22
N ALA A 110 14.98 12.58 -28.04
CA ALA A 110 15.54 11.25 -27.84
C ALA A 110 15.30 10.75 -26.41
N VAL A 111 15.22 9.43 -26.22
CA VAL A 111 14.90 8.81 -24.93
C VAL A 111 15.97 9.10 -23.87
N GLU A 112 17.23 9.21 -24.27
CA GLU A 112 18.35 9.59 -23.40
C GLU A 112 18.14 10.97 -22.76
N GLY A 113 17.50 11.88 -23.51
CA GLY A 113 17.19 13.24 -23.07
C GLY A 113 16.20 13.29 -21.90
N LEU A 114 15.42 12.22 -21.68
CA LEU A 114 14.49 12.07 -20.56
C LEU A 114 15.18 12.24 -19.20
N PHE A 115 16.38 11.66 -19.08
CA PHE A 115 17.11 11.52 -17.83
C PHE A 115 18.15 12.60 -17.58
N THR A 116 18.26 13.58 -18.47
CA THR A 116 19.22 14.67 -18.34
C THR A 116 18.96 15.49 -17.07
N ALA A 117 20.02 16.02 -16.47
CA ALA A 117 19.88 16.94 -15.35
C ALA A 117 19.21 18.22 -15.84
N GLY A 118 18.27 18.73 -15.05
CA GLY A 118 17.64 20.04 -15.21
C GLY A 118 17.29 20.55 -13.84
#